data_AF-A0AA39K311-F1
#
_entry.id   AF-A0AA39K311-F1
#
_cell.length_a   1.000
_cell.length_b   1.000
_cell.length_c   1.000
_cell.angle_alpha   90.00
_cell.angle_beta   90.00
_cell.angle_gamma   90.00
#
_symmetry.space_group_name_H-M   'P 1'
#
loop_
_entity.id
_entity.type
_entity.pdbx_description
1 polymer ?
#
loop_
_entity_poly.entity_id
_entity_poly.type
_entity_poly.pdbx_seq_one_letter_code
_entity_poly.pdbx_strand_id
1 'polypeptide(L)'
;MIQFSALAFLFLLPALTAAQLSGSVGPLTSYSAKAAVKTCDVTDYGAVADLSTDLGTALASAFAACKSGGLVVIPEGDYAMSTWVTLNGGSAWALQLDGTIYRTGTAGGNMIFSIEHTSDFELFSSTSSGAVQGYGYKYHVNGSLSGPRILRLYDVSDFSVHDIALVDAPAFHFSLDTCSNGEVYNMAIRGGNSGGLDGIDVMVTNKDECVTVKSPAKNILVENIYCNWSGGCAFGSLGSDTDITDSNQMMMIKSNGGSGSVSNVVFENFIGHSNAYSLDVDQYWSSMSTVDGDGVSLSNMTFSNWSGTCASGTQRGPIKFACADGAPCTDMTVTDFNMWTDSGSSIYYTCRSAFGDGACLKDGSASSYAMVTQTVKTAPSSYSAKTLPDDLTTDFGTTASIPIPTIPTSFYPGATPVSALLGNSGSSKRSTGAAQLADVASATASASTIRTNTAASSLITSNSSSSSLTTSSLSVSNPEFSGSPVGEGFGQPEQQQGGQSSGGDNHKRRFSKKRRAGLHSVSL
;
A
#
# COMPACT_ATOMS: atom_id res chain seq x y z
N MET A 1 40.39 -46.57 32.52
CA MET A 1 39.96 -46.18 31.17
C MET A 1 38.49 -45.77 31.23
N ILE A 2 38.19 -44.50 31.49
CA ILE A 2 36.88 -43.91 31.21
C ILE A 2 37.18 -42.47 30.77
N GLN A 3 37.20 -42.24 29.46
CA GLN A 3 37.30 -40.92 28.84
C GLN A 3 35.94 -40.23 28.97
N PHE A 4 35.88 -39.09 29.66
CA PHE A 4 34.78 -38.15 29.50
C PHE A 4 35.06 -37.34 28.23
N SER A 5 34.41 -37.71 27.12
CA SER A 5 34.37 -36.89 25.92
C SER A 5 33.25 -35.86 26.09
N ALA A 6 33.62 -34.59 26.23
CA ALA A 6 32.69 -33.48 26.24
C ALA A 6 32.01 -33.39 24.86
N LEU A 7 30.72 -33.71 24.82
CA LEU A 7 29.87 -33.47 23.66
C LEU A 7 29.60 -31.96 23.60
N ALA A 8 30.26 -31.26 22.70
CA ALA A 8 29.90 -29.90 22.35
C ALA A 8 28.57 -29.95 21.59
N PHE A 9 27.46 -29.69 22.29
CA PHE A 9 26.20 -29.32 21.65
C PHE A 9 26.41 -27.94 21.01
N LEU A 10 26.79 -27.95 19.74
CA LEU A 10 26.67 -26.78 18.88
C LEU A 10 25.18 -26.56 18.68
N PHE A 11 24.56 -25.72 19.52
CA PHE A 11 23.27 -25.14 19.18
C PHE A 11 23.49 -24.34 17.89
N LEU A 12 23.13 -24.92 16.75
CA LEU A 12 22.71 -24.13 15.60
C LEU A 12 21.45 -23.40 16.06
N LEU A 13 21.64 -22.24 16.67
CA LEU A 13 20.61 -21.20 16.67
C LEU A 13 20.24 -21.03 15.19
N PRO A 14 18.98 -21.23 14.78
CA PRO A 14 18.56 -20.74 13.48
C PRO A 14 18.92 -19.26 13.49
N ALA A 15 19.73 -18.83 12.52
CA ALA A 15 19.93 -17.42 12.28
C ALA A 15 18.52 -16.87 12.04
N LEU A 16 17.95 -16.20 13.05
CA LEU A 16 16.75 -15.40 12.90
C LEU A 16 17.13 -14.35 11.85
N THR A 17 16.76 -14.63 10.61
CA THR A 17 16.91 -13.74 9.48
C THR A 17 15.97 -12.59 9.74
N ALA A 18 16.46 -11.53 10.38
CA ALA A 18 15.72 -10.29 10.45
C ALA A 18 15.85 -9.64 9.07
N ALA A 19 14.78 -9.72 8.27
CA ALA A 19 14.58 -8.78 7.18
C ALA A 19 14.51 -7.39 7.81
N GLN A 20 15.57 -6.60 7.63
CA GLN A 20 15.80 -5.39 8.43
C GLN A 20 16.50 -4.33 7.60
N LEU A 21 16.25 -3.09 7.98
CA LEU A 21 16.93 -1.91 7.43
C LEU A 21 18.45 -2.08 7.58
N SER A 22 19.22 -1.64 6.58
CA SER A 22 20.69 -1.74 6.65
C SER A 22 21.37 -0.53 7.32
N GLY A 23 20.59 0.49 7.69
CA GLY A 23 21.06 1.74 8.25
C GLY A 23 19.90 2.65 8.68
N SER A 24 20.21 3.92 8.95
CA SER A 24 19.19 4.95 9.21
C SER A 24 18.37 5.26 7.97
N VAL A 25 17.09 5.55 8.18
CA VAL A 25 16.16 6.04 7.17
C VAL A 25 15.70 7.45 7.53
N GLY A 26 15.07 8.15 6.59
CA GLY A 26 14.55 9.50 6.78
C GLY A 26 15.50 10.61 6.30
N PRO A 27 15.06 11.88 6.38
CA PRO A 27 15.85 13.03 5.97
C PRO A 27 17.05 13.27 6.91
N LEU A 28 18.13 13.82 6.36
CA LEU A 28 19.34 14.16 7.13
C LEU A 28 19.16 15.44 7.95
N THR A 29 18.31 16.36 7.48
CA THR A 29 17.98 17.60 8.17
C THR A 29 16.48 17.77 8.32
N SER A 30 16.03 18.23 9.50
CA SER A 30 14.61 18.42 9.78
C SER A 30 14.00 19.54 8.90
N TYR A 31 12.70 19.42 8.57
CA TYR A 31 11.94 20.52 7.93
C TYR A 31 12.10 21.87 8.63
N SER A 32 12.23 21.91 9.96
CA SER A 32 12.42 23.17 10.71
C SER A 32 13.77 23.85 10.43
N ALA A 33 14.84 23.06 10.24
CA ALA A 33 16.15 23.56 9.87
C ALA A 33 16.14 24.07 8.42
N LYS A 34 15.44 23.37 7.52
CA LYS A 34 15.24 23.78 6.12
C LYS A 34 14.45 25.09 6.03
N ALA A 35 13.37 25.22 6.82
CA ALA A 35 12.59 26.45 6.94
C ALA A 35 13.42 27.64 7.45
N ALA A 36 14.35 27.40 8.39
CA ALA A 36 15.23 28.45 8.91
C ALA A 36 16.23 29.00 7.87
N VAL A 37 16.55 28.22 6.84
CA VAL A 37 17.34 28.69 5.69
C VAL A 37 16.48 29.57 4.79
N LYS A 38 15.33 29.05 4.35
CA LYS A 38 14.38 29.77 3.50
C LYS A 38 13.02 29.07 3.46
N THR A 39 11.95 29.86 3.53
CA THR A 39 10.59 29.38 3.26
C THR A 39 10.07 30.01 1.97
N CYS A 40 9.49 29.19 1.10
CA CYS A 40 8.86 29.59 -0.15
C CYS A 40 7.38 29.18 -0.12
N ASP A 41 6.52 30.09 0.32
CA ASP A 41 5.06 29.91 0.26
C ASP A 41 4.59 30.07 -1.18
N VAL A 42 3.86 29.09 -1.72
CA VAL A 42 3.40 29.12 -3.12
C VAL A 42 2.51 30.34 -3.44
N THR A 43 1.86 30.95 -2.45
CA THR A 43 1.03 32.16 -2.64
C THR A 43 1.87 33.38 -3.02
N ASP A 44 3.12 33.47 -2.55
CA ASP A 44 4.09 34.50 -2.96
C ASP A 44 4.55 34.33 -4.43
N TYR A 45 4.30 33.15 -5.01
CA TYR A 45 4.61 32.81 -6.41
C TYR A 45 3.36 32.73 -7.29
N GLY A 46 2.22 33.25 -6.80
CA GLY A 46 0.99 33.40 -7.59
C GLY A 46 -0.01 32.26 -7.47
N ALA A 47 0.17 31.33 -6.52
CA ALA A 47 -0.89 30.36 -6.20
C ALA A 47 -2.09 31.05 -5.54
N VAL A 48 -3.29 30.60 -5.87
CA VAL A 48 -4.54 31.05 -5.25
C VAL A 48 -5.37 29.82 -4.89
N ALA A 49 -5.87 29.77 -3.65
CA ALA A 49 -6.75 28.72 -3.16
C ALA A 49 -8.21 28.98 -3.58
N ASP A 50 -8.48 28.92 -4.88
CA ASP A 50 -9.79 29.24 -5.48
C ASP A 50 -10.38 28.09 -6.33
N LEU A 51 -9.76 26.90 -6.31
CA LEU A 51 -10.11 25.76 -7.16
C LEU A 51 -10.12 26.05 -8.67
N SER A 52 -9.49 27.13 -9.12
CA SER A 52 -9.51 27.58 -10.51
C SER A 52 -8.12 27.91 -11.04
N THR A 53 -7.32 28.64 -10.26
CA THR A 53 -5.96 29.04 -10.59
C THR A 53 -5.03 27.83 -10.50
N ASP A 54 -4.21 27.63 -11.53
CA ASP A 54 -3.32 26.48 -11.64
C ASP A 54 -2.14 26.58 -10.66
N LEU A 55 -2.06 25.63 -9.72
CA LEU A 55 -0.98 25.54 -8.74
C LEU A 55 0.39 25.22 -9.37
N GLY A 56 0.42 24.52 -10.51
CA GLY A 56 1.65 23.95 -11.06
C GLY A 56 2.77 24.97 -11.30
N THR A 57 2.43 26.14 -11.86
CA THR A 57 3.40 27.20 -12.15
C THR A 57 3.99 27.83 -10.87
N ALA A 58 3.14 28.07 -9.87
CA ALA A 58 3.56 28.64 -8.59
C ALA A 58 4.43 27.64 -7.80
N LEU A 59 4.05 26.36 -7.79
CA LEU A 59 4.81 25.29 -7.16
C LEU A 59 6.21 25.13 -7.76
N ALA A 60 6.32 25.12 -9.10
CA ALA A 60 7.60 25.03 -9.79
C ALA A 60 8.52 26.23 -9.45
N SER A 61 7.94 27.43 -9.34
CA SER A 61 8.68 28.65 -9.01
C SER A 61 9.15 28.67 -7.55
N ALA A 62 8.28 28.28 -6.62
CA ALA A 62 8.63 28.15 -5.21
C ALA A 62 9.72 27.09 -5.00
N PHE A 63 9.61 25.94 -5.67
CA PHE A 63 10.65 24.92 -5.67
C PHE A 63 11.97 25.44 -6.23
N ALA A 64 11.99 26.10 -7.39
CA ALA A 64 13.22 26.66 -7.94
C ALA A 64 13.93 27.62 -6.97
N ALA A 65 13.16 28.33 -6.14
CA ALA A 65 13.67 29.24 -5.12
C ALA A 65 14.14 28.57 -3.83
N CYS A 66 13.63 27.38 -3.48
CA CYS A 66 13.89 26.68 -2.20
C CYS A 66 14.54 25.29 -2.34
N LYS A 67 14.79 24.77 -3.55
CA LYS A 67 15.33 23.43 -3.78
C LYS A 67 16.72 23.15 -3.21
N SER A 68 17.40 24.16 -2.68
CA SER A 68 18.75 24.05 -2.10
C SER A 68 18.73 24.55 -0.66
N GLY A 69 18.30 23.70 0.27
CA GLY A 69 18.26 24.00 1.70
C GLY A 69 16.93 24.51 2.26
N GLY A 70 15.92 24.78 1.42
CA GLY A 70 14.69 25.48 1.84
C GLY A 70 13.45 24.60 2.01
N LEU A 71 12.39 25.21 2.55
CA LEU A 71 11.06 24.64 2.69
C LEU A 71 10.09 25.28 1.70
N VAL A 72 9.39 24.47 0.90
CA VAL A 72 8.25 24.91 0.09
C VAL A 72 6.97 24.65 0.90
N VAL A 73 6.06 25.63 0.95
CA VAL A 73 4.80 25.52 1.70
C VAL A 73 3.62 25.69 0.76
N ILE A 74 2.67 24.75 0.82
CA ILE A 74 1.33 24.85 0.26
C ILE A 74 0.37 25.02 1.45
N PRO A 75 -0.03 26.26 1.77
CA PRO A 75 -0.89 26.55 2.92
C PRO A 75 -2.25 25.88 2.83
N GLU A 76 -2.98 25.82 3.94
CA GLU A 76 -4.38 25.39 3.96
C GLU A 76 -5.21 26.13 2.90
N GLY A 77 -6.06 25.38 2.18
CA GLY A 77 -6.87 25.88 1.08
C GLY A 77 -7.05 24.84 -0.01
N ASP A 78 -7.95 25.13 -0.95
CA ASP A 78 -8.29 24.24 -2.06
C ASP A 78 -7.68 24.75 -3.38
N TYR A 79 -6.75 23.99 -3.93
CA TYR A 79 -5.97 24.38 -5.11
C TYR A 79 -6.31 23.52 -6.31
N ALA A 80 -6.50 24.12 -7.48
CA ALA A 80 -6.59 23.39 -8.73
C ALA A 80 -5.20 23.08 -9.30
N MET A 81 -5.03 21.89 -9.87
CA MET A 81 -3.83 21.53 -10.62
C MET A 81 -4.18 21.00 -11.99
N SER A 82 -3.81 21.80 -13.00
CA SER A 82 -4.03 21.53 -14.42
C SER A 82 -2.75 21.16 -15.15
N THR A 83 -1.60 21.65 -14.69
CA THR A 83 -0.29 21.33 -15.25
C THR A 83 0.53 20.48 -14.28
N TRP A 84 1.21 19.47 -14.82
CA TRP A 84 2.05 18.56 -14.04
C TRP A 84 3.43 19.15 -13.81
N VAL A 85 4.00 18.91 -12.62
CA VAL A 85 5.29 19.48 -12.23
C VAL A 85 6.30 18.37 -11.96
N THR A 86 7.51 18.55 -12.50
CA THR A 86 8.69 17.73 -12.19
C THR A 86 9.64 18.55 -11.33
N LEU A 87 9.84 18.11 -10.08
CA LEU A 87 10.68 18.77 -9.08
C LEU A 87 12.03 18.04 -9.04
N ASN A 88 12.96 18.54 -9.84
CA ASN A 88 14.22 17.85 -10.14
C ASN A 88 15.43 18.52 -9.48
N GLY A 89 16.36 17.71 -8.96
CA GLY A 89 17.68 18.17 -8.52
C GLY A 89 17.65 18.96 -7.21
N GLY A 90 16.79 18.57 -6.28
CA GLY A 90 16.71 19.18 -4.95
C GLY A 90 17.76 18.60 -3.99
N SER A 91 18.19 19.40 -3.02
CA SER A 91 19.11 18.99 -1.96
C SER A 91 18.76 19.69 -0.66
N ALA A 92 18.60 18.91 0.42
CA ALA A 92 18.25 19.40 1.75
C ALA A 92 16.99 20.28 1.73
N TRP A 93 15.94 19.82 1.08
CA TRP A 93 14.70 20.59 0.93
C TRP A 93 13.49 19.81 1.42
N ALA A 94 12.37 20.50 1.65
CA ALA A 94 11.14 19.89 2.10
C ALA A 94 9.92 20.53 1.43
N LEU A 95 8.83 19.78 1.36
CA LEU A 95 7.53 20.23 0.91
C LEU A 95 6.49 20.00 2.02
N GLN A 96 5.96 21.09 2.55
CA GLN A 96 4.83 21.08 3.48
C GLN A 96 3.53 21.28 2.70
N LEU A 97 2.69 20.25 2.68
CA LEU A 97 1.36 20.24 2.09
C LEU A 97 0.31 20.31 3.20
N ASP A 98 -0.21 21.51 3.49
CA ASP A 98 -1.32 21.69 4.44
C ASP A 98 -2.66 21.91 3.73
N GLY A 99 -2.64 22.29 2.46
CA GLY A 99 -3.84 22.39 1.61
C GLY A 99 -4.27 21.08 0.95
N THR A 100 -5.35 21.16 0.18
CA THR A 100 -5.83 20.07 -0.68
C THR A 100 -5.62 20.43 -2.15
N ILE A 101 -4.99 19.54 -2.91
CA ILE A 101 -4.79 19.71 -4.35
C ILE A 101 -5.81 18.87 -5.13
N TYR A 102 -6.55 19.51 -6.02
CA TYR A 102 -7.58 18.89 -6.84
C TYR A 102 -7.14 18.80 -8.31
N ARG A 103 -7.23 17.61 -8.89
CA ARG A 103 -6.95 17.41 -10.31
C ARG A 103 -7.98 18.14 -11.19
N THR A 104 -7.52 19.06 -12.02
CA THR A 104 -8.29 19.62 -13.13
C THR A 104 -7.70 19.25 -14.49
N GLY A 105 -6.39 18.96 -14.55
CA GLY A 105 -5.67 18.57 -15.76
C GLY A 105 -5.98 17.15 -16.24
N THR A 106 -5.79 16.89 -17.53
CA THR A 106 -6.12 15.61 -18.19
C THR A 106 -4.95 14.93 -18.87
N ALA A 107 -3.76 15.54 -18.85
CA ALA A 107 -2.57 14.96 -19.45
C ALA A 107 -2.18 13.64 -18.78
N GLY A 108 -1.60 12.71 -19.55
CA GLY A 108 -1.00 11.49 -19.00
C GLY A 108 0.27 11.78 -18.20
N GLY A 109 0.89 10.74 -17.65
CA GLY A 109 2.13 10.86 -16.88
C GLY A 109 1.91 10.85 -15.38
N ASN A 110 2.58 11.74 -14.64
CA ASN A 110 2.47 11.86 -13.18
C ASN A 110 2.06 13.29 -12.86
N MET A 111 1.05 13.49 -12.02
CA MET A 111 0.48 14.80 -11.73
C MET A 111 1.42 15.70 -10.94
N ILE A 112 1.51 15.47 -9.64
CA ILE A 112 1.94 16.52 -8.69
C ILE A 112 3.43 16.41 -8.38
N PHE A 113 3.97 15.20 -8.40
CA PHE A 113 5.26 14.95 -7.79
C PHE A 113 6.03 13.92 -8.58
N SER A 114 6.60 14.29 -9.73
CA SER A 114 7.83 13.59 -10.14
C SER A 114 8.96 14.28 -9.38
N ILE A 115 9.26 13.80 -8.16
CA ILE A 115 10.42 14.28 -7.39
C ILE A 115 11.59 13.42 -7.81
N GLU A 116 12.57 14.05 -8.46
CA GLU A 116 13.62 13.34 -9.18
C GLU A 116 15.00 13.78 -8.73
N HIS A 117 15.93 12.84 -8.67
CA HIS A 117 17.36 13.09 -8.45
C HIS A 117 17.60 14.02 -7.24
N THR A 118 17.03 13.64 -6.10
CA THR A 118 16.95 14.48 -4.90
C THR A 118 17.58 13.78 -3.69
N SER A 119 18.18 14.55 -2.78
CA SER A 119 18.74 14.04 -1.53
C SER A 119 18.30 14.89 -0.33
N ASP A 120 18.16 14.27 0.84
CA ASP A 120 17.71 14.92 2.08
C ASP A 120 16.36 15.63 1.88
N PHE A 121 15.30 14.83 1.71
CA PHE A 121 13.98 15.29 1.31
C PHE A 121 12.87 14.92 2.30
N GLU A 122 11.89 15.79 2.47
CA GLU A 122 10.74 15.53 3.35
C GLU A 122 9.47 16.06 2.71
N LEU A 123 8.45 15.19 2.54
CA LEU A 123 7.09 15.56 2.15
C LEU A 123 6.15 15.28 3.31
N PHE A 124 5.49 16.31 3.82
CA PHE A 124 4.65 16.17 5.00
C PHE A 124 3.47 17.14 5.02
N SER A 125 2.50 16.87 5.89
CA SER A 125 1.52 17.86 6.33
C SER A 125 1.75 18.19 7.80
N SER A 126 1.80 19.47 8.15
CA SER A 126 1.90 19.90 9.55
C SER A 126 0.61 19.70 10.32
N THR A 127 -0.52 19.58 9.61
CA THR A 127 -1.87 19.42 10.15
C THR A 127 -2.38 17.98 10.07
N SER A 128 -1.60 17.07 9.48
CA SER A 128 -2.02 15.71 9.13
C SER A 128 -3.31 15.66 8.29
N SER A 129 -3.59 16.75 7.56
CA SER A 129 -4.82 16.94 6.77
C SER A 129 -4.54 17.30 5.31
N GLY A 130 -3.27 17.48 4.94
CA GLY A 130 -2.86 17.70 3.56
C GLY A 130 -3.24 16.54 2.65
N ALA A 131 -3.82 16.85 1.49
CA ALA A 131 -4.36 15.82 0.62
C ALA A 131 -4.20 16.11 -0.87
N VAL A 132 -4.24 15.05 -1.66
CA VAL A 132 -4.36 15.11 -3.12
C VAL A 132 -5.60 14.35 -3.58
N GLN A 133 -6.56 15.08 -4.16
CA GLN A 133 -7.75 14.53 -4.80
C GLN A 133 -7.50 14.35 -6.31
N GLY A 134 -7.26 13.12 -6.73
CA GLY A 134 -6.95 12.74 -8.11
C GLY A 134 -8.16 12.68 -9.04
N TYR A 135 -9.40 12.59 -8.52
CA TYR A 135 -10.62 12.45 -9.33
C TYR A 135 -10.51 11.37 -10.43
N GLY A 136 -9.96 10.21 -10.08
CA GLY A 136 -9.80 9.03 -10.92
C GLY A 136 -11.12 8.50 -11.47
N TYR A 137 -12.22 8.60 -10.70
CA TYR A 137 -13.55 8.18 -11.14
C TYR A 137 -13.98 8.78 -12.50
N LYS A 138 -13.47 9.96 -12.86
CA LYS A 138 -13.74 10.61 -14.17
C LYS A 138 -13.15 9.83 -15.35
N TYR A 139 -12.11 9.04 -15.13
CA TYR A 139 -11.56 8.09 -16.10
C TYR A 139 -12.26 6.73 -15.98
N HIS A 140 -12.45 6.25 -14.76
CA HIS A 140 -12.93 4.89 -14.51
C HIS A 140 -14.40 4.68 -14.90
N VAL A 141 -15.23 5.74 -14.90
CA VAL A 141 -16.62 5.70 -15.42
C VAL A 141 -16.70 5.24 -16.88
N ASN A 142 -15.63 5.43 -17.65
CA ASN A 142 -15.51 4.97 -19.04
C ASN A 142 -14.68 3.69 -19.18
N GLY A 143 -14.36 3.00 -18.07
CA GLY A 143 -13.49 1.82 -18.05
C GLY A 143 -12.01 2.11 -18.33
N SER A 144 -11.58 3.37 -18.33
CA SER A 144 -10.19 3.75 -18.59
C SER A 144 -9.39 3.81 -17.30
N LEU A 145 -8.23 3.14 -17.29
CA LEU A 145 -7.22 3.18 -16.21
C LEU A 145 -5.93 3.91 -16.65
N SER A 146 -5.96 4.58 -17.79
CA SER A 146 -4.78 5.19 -18.43
C SER A 146 -4.59 6.67 -18.06
N GLY A 147 -5.10 7.09 -16.90
CA GLY A 147 -4.92 8.44 -16.39
C GLY A 147 -3.54 8.67 -15.73
N PRO A 148 -3.28 9.87 -15.23
CA PRO A 148 -2.01 10.17 -14.57
C PRO A 148 -1.91 9.51 -13.19
N ARG A 149 -0.66 9.27 -12.74
CA ARG A 149 -0.34 8.84 -11.37
C ARG A 149 -0.28 10.07 -10.45
N ILE A 150 -0.49 9.92 -9.14
CA ILE A 150 -0.44 11.07 -8.22
C ILE A 150 1.01 11.43 -7.85
N LEU A 151 1.74 10.51 -7.22
CA LEU A 151 3.07 10.74 -6.62
C LEU A 151 4.09 9.71 -7.11
N ARG A 152 5.27 10.19 -7.53
CA ARG A 152 6.43 9.36 -7.90
C ARG A 152 7.73 9.98 -7.39
N LEU A 153 8.44 9.26 -6.53
CA LEU A 153 9.83 9.56 -6.24
C LEU A 153 10.72 8.70 -7.15
N TYR A 154 11.69 9.33 -7.81
CA TYR A 154 12.65 8.66 -8.67
C TYR A 154 14.08 9.09 -8.35
N ASP A 155 14.95 8.14 -8.01
CA ASP A 155 16.33 8.42 -7.61
C ASP A 155 16.39 9.45 -6.45
N VAL A 156 15.65 9.14 -5.37
CA VAL A 156 15.57 9.96 -4.15
C VAL A 156 16.26 9.23 -3.00
N SER A 157 17.08 9.94 -2.24
CA SER A 157 17.85 9.41 -1.11
C SER A 157 17.63 10.21 0.17
N ASP A 158 17.67 9.52 1.32
CA ASP A 158 17.53 10.10 2.65
C ASP A 158 16.26 10.93 2.74
N PHE A 159 15.10 10.27 2.78
CA PHE A 159 13.82 10.95 2.65
C PHE A 159 12.73 10.43 3.56
N SER A 160 11.73 11.26 3.82
CA SER A 160 10.46 10.82 4.39
C SER A 160 9.25 11.35 3.64
N VAL A 161 8.16 10.56 3.63
CA VAL A 161 6.84 10.98 3.15
C VAL A 161 5.80 10.58 4.20
N HIS A 162 5.10 11.53 4.80
CA HIS A 162 4.19 11.23 5.91
C HIS A 162 3.08 12.25 6.11
N ASP A 163 2.09 11.90 6.94
CA ASP A 163 1.01 12.79 7.36
C ASP A 163 0.15 13.36 6.22
N ILE A 164 0.09 12.70 5.06
CA ILE A 164 -0.70 13.12 3.89
C ILE A 164 -1.68 12.04 3.42
N ALA A 165 -2.75 12.47 2.74
CA ALA A 165 -3.72 11.59 2.10
C ALA A 165 -3.66 11.64 0.56
N LEU A 166 -3.67 10.48 -0.10
CA LEU A 166 -3.74 10.36 -1.56
C LEU A 166 -5.04 9.69 -1.96
N VAL A 167 -5.87 10.37 -2.75
CA VAL A 167 -7.26 9.98 -2.95
C VAL A 167 -7.60 9.89 -4.42
N ASP A 168 -8.25 8.79 -4.80
CA ASP A 168 -8.86 8.56 -6.11
C ASP A 168 -7.87 8.82 -7.27
N ALA A 169 -6.74 8.10 -7.27
CA ALA A 169 -5.80 8.18 -8.37
C ALA A 169 -6.44 7.68 -9.67
N PRO A 170 -6.22 8.37 -10.81
CA PRO A 170 -6.60 7.83 -12.11
C PRO A 170 -5.86 6.54 -12.49
N ALA A 171 -4.63 6.37 -11.99
CA ALA A 171 -3.82 5.16 -12.06
C ALA A 171 -3.19 4.87 -10.67
N PHE A 172 -1.87 4.95 -10.52
CA PHE A 172 -1.17 4.69 -9.25
C PHE A 172 -1.20 5.90 -8.30
N HIS A 173 -1.34 5.65 -7.00
CA HIS A 173 -1.30 6.69 -5.97
C HIS A 173 0.15 7.11 -5.68
N PHE A 174 0.99 6.17 -5.26
CA PHE A 174 2.38 6.44 -4.90
C PHE A 174 3.33 5.37 -5.47
N SER A 175 4.43 5.80 -6.08
CA SER A 175 5.52 4.95 -6.54
C SER A 175 6.89 5.43 -6.06
N LEU A 176 7.70 4.48 -5.59
CA LEU A 176 9.11 4.68 -5.24
C LEU A 176 9.97 3.95 -6.27
N ASP A 177 10.72 4.70 -7.07
CA ASP A 177 11.58 4.16 -8.12
C ASP A 177 13.03 4.46 -7.79
N THR A 178 13.83 3.41 -7.60
CA THR A 178 15.28 3.55 -7.39
C THR A 178 15.63 4.46 -6.20
N CYS A 179 14.84 4.41 -5.13
CA CYS A 179 15.03 5.25 -3.94
C CYS A 179 15.83 4.55 -2.83
N SER A 180 16.38 5.30 -1.88
CA SER A 180 17.13 4.73 -0.75
C SER A 180 17.03 5.52 0.56
N ASN A 181 17.22 4.83 1.69
CA ASN A 181 17.16 5.42 3.05
C ASN A 181 15.85 6.18 3.31
N GLY A 182 14.73 5.58 2.89
CA GLY A 182 13.41 6.20 2.91
C GLY A 182 12.57 5.77 4.09
N GLU A 183 11.73 6.66 4.61
CA GLU A 183 10.69 6.33 5.60
C GLU A 183 9.34 6.86 5.13
N VAL A 184 8.34 5.99 4.99
CA VAL A 184 6.96 6.37 4.67
C VAL A 184 6.09 5.93 5.84
N TYR A 185 5.24 6.81 6.37
CA TYR A 185 4.40 6.48 7.52
C TYR A 185 3.22 7.44 7.65
N ASN A 186 2.23 7.09 8.48
CA ASN A 186 1.06 7.94 8.74
C ASN A 186 0.41 8.46 7.44
N MET A 187 0.15 7.57 6.48
CA MET A 187 -0.54 7.91 5.24
C MET A 187 -1.92 7.27 5.18
N ALA A 188 -2.82 7.90 4.41
CA ALA A 188 -4.10 7.31 4.05
C ALA A 188 -4.29 7.35 2.54
N ILE A 189 -4.45 6.17 1.93
CA ILE A 189 -4.67 6.01 0.50
C ILE A 189 -6.03 5.38 0.24
N ARG A 190 -6.83 6.04 -0.59
CA ARG A 190 -8.18 5.59 -0.91
C ARG A 190 -8.48 5.78 -2.38
N GLY A 191 -8.50 4.69 -3.13
CA GLY A 191 -8.81 4.61 -4.55
C GLY A 191 -10.10 3.86 -4.87
N GLY A 192 -10.42 3.78 -6.16
CA GLY A 192 -11.59 3.06 -6.67
C GLY A 192 -11.45 1.54 -6.60
N ASN A 193 -12.58 0.85 -6.76
CA ASN A 193 -12.67 -0.61 -6.72
C ASN A 193 -12.34 -1.26 -8.09
N SER A 194 -11.12 -1.05 -8.59
CA SER A 194 -10.61 -1.68 -9.82
C SER A 194 -9.13 -2.04 -9.72
N GLY A 195 -8.71 -3.07 -10.44
CA GLY A 195 -7.28 -3.34 -10.69
C GLY A 195 -6.63 -2.17 -11.44
N GLY A 196 -5.30 -2.02 -11.34
CA GLY A 196 -4.50 -0.93 -11.89
C GLY A 196 -4.47 0.36 -11.06
N LEU A 197 -5.03 0.32 -9.84
CA LEU A 197 -5.12 1.45 -8.91
C LEU A 197 -4.22 1.29 -7.69
N ASP A 198 -2.96 0.95 -7.94
CA ASP A 198 -1.91 0.66 -6.95
C ASP A 198 -1.81 1.77 -5.89
N GLY A 199 -1.59 1.39 -4.63
CA GLY A 199 -1.58 2.29 -3.45
C GLY A 199 -0.21 2.81 -3.03
N ILE A 200 0.36 2.15 -2.00
CA ILE A 200 1.56 2.42 -1.15
C ILE A 200 1.39 3.68 -0.26
N ASP A 201 0.84 3.71 0.98
CA ASP A 201 1.20 2.95 2.19
C ASP A 201 0.24 3.16 3.43
N VAL A 202 0.51 2.45 4.56
CA VAL A 202 -0.13 2.28 5.91
C VAL A 202 -1.64 2.04 5.97
N MET A 203 -2.50 2.81 5.31
CA MET A 203 -3.91 2.48 5.14
C MET A 203 -4.26 2.56 3.66
N VAL A 204 -4.62 1.42 3.05
CA VAL A 204 -4.94 1.37 1.62
C VAL A 204 -6.31 0.74 1.40
N THR A 205 -7.17 1.48 0.70
CA THR A 205 -8.42 0.99 0.12
C THR A 205 -8.36 1.12 -1.39
N ASN A 206 -8.41 0.01 -2.12
CA ASN A 206 -8.39 -0.06 -3.59
C ASN A 206 -8.80 -1.47 -4.07
N LYS A 207 -8.50 -1.86 -5.32
CA LYS A 207 -8.65 -3.25 -5.75
C LYS A 207 -7.40 -3.82 -6.46
N ASP A 208 -6.26 -3.18 -6.20
CA ASP A 208 -4.93 -3.62 -6.64
C ASP A 208 -3.94 -3.56 -5.46
N GLU A 209 -2.65 -3.37 -5.72
CA GLU A 209 -1.59 -3.39 -4.72
C GLU A 209 -1.86 -2.48 -3.50
N CYS A 210 -1.77 -3.05 -2.30
CA CYS A 210 -1.73 -2.33 -1.02
C CYS A 210 -0.33 -1.72 -0.82
N VAL A 211 0.66 -2.56 -0.49
CA VAL A 211 2.08 -2.25 -0.52
C VAL A 211 2.78 -3.35 -1.32
N THR A 212 3.43 -2.99 -2.42
CA THR A 212 4.02 -3.98 -3.32
C THR A 212 5.47 -3.67 -3.67
N VAL A 213 6.34 -4.65 -3.38
CA VAL A 213 7.77 -4.55 -3.65
C VAL A 213 8.06 -5.11 -5.04
N LYS A 214 8.71 -4.29 -5.88
CA LYS A 214 9.16 -4.66 -7.22
C LYS A 214 10.68 -4.83 -7.23
N SER A 215 11.21 -5.53 -8.24
CA SER A 215 12.64 -5.76 -8.40
C SER A 215 13.33 -4.65 -9.20
N PRO A 216 14.61 -4.30 -8.90
CA PRO A 216 15.43 -4.79 -7.80
C PRO A 216 15.16 -4.05 -6.48
N ALA A 217 15.17 -4.78 -5.36
CA ALA A 217 14.94 -4.22 -4.02
C ALA A 217 15.72 -4.95 -2.93
N LYS A 218 16.17 -4.26 -1.89
CA LYS A 218 16.85 -4.89 -0.76
C LYS A 218 16.68 -4.13 0.55
N ASN A 219 16.65 -4.85 1.67
CA ASN A 219 16.52 -4.28 3.02
C ASN A 219 15.25 -3.44 3.16
N ILE A 220 14.10 -4.02 2.81
CA ILE A 220 12.79 -3.35 2.90
C ILE A 220 12.09 -3.83 4.16
N LEU A 221 11.63 -2.89 4.99
CA LEU A 221 10.82 -3.14 6.17
C LEU A 221 9.41 -2.57 5.94
N VAL A 222 8.39 -3.41 6.04
CA VAL A 222 6.97 -3.08 5.89
C VAL A 222 6.25 -3.59 7.13
N GLU A 223 5.70 -2.70 7.95
CA GLU A 223 5.03 -3.09 9.19
C GLU A 223 3.79 -2.23 9.50
N ASN A 224 2.87 -2.77 10.30
CA ASN A 224 1.65 -2.07 10.71
C ASN A 224 0.81 -1.53 9.53
N ILE A 225 0.62 -2.35 8.50
CA ILE A 225 -0.17 -1.99 7.32
C ILE A 225 -1.64 -2.44 7.47
N TYR A 226 -2.56 -1.54 7.12
CA TYR A 226 -3.99 -1.76 7.07
C TYR A 226 -4.54 -1.73 5.65
N CYS A 227 -4.60 -2.90 5.02
CA CYS A 227 -5.20 -3.08 3.69
C CYS A 227 -6.74 -3.22 3.81
N ASN A 228 -7.43 -2.11 3.99
CA ASN A 228 -8.88 -2.07 4.21
C ASN A 228 -9.64 -2.08 2.88
N TRP A 229 -10.06 -3.27 2.44
CA TRP A 229 -10.64 -3.52 1.12
C TRP A 229 -9.66 -3.13 0.00
N SER A 230 -8.63 -3.94 -0.18
CA SER A 230 -7.56 -3.78 -1.17
C SER A 230 -7.43 -5.05 -2.04
N GLY A 231 -6.63 -5.02 -3.11
CA GLY A 231 -6.14 -6.23 -3.77
C GLY A 231 -5.18 -7.03 -2.89
N GLY A 232 -4.61 -6.37 -1.88
CA GLY A 232 -3.64 -6.94 -0.98
C GLY A 232 -2.24 -6.46 -1.31
N CYS A 233 -1.36 -6.71 -0.38
CA CYS A 233 0.06 -6.53 -0.52
C CYS A 233 0.57 -7.57 -1.59
N ALA A 234 1.66 -7.32 -2.35
CA ALA A 234 2.37 -8.35 -3.13
C ALA A 234 3.92 -8.17 -3.32
N PHE A 235 4.60 -9.20 -3.82
CA PHE A 235 5.89 -9.11 -4.53
C PHE A 235 5.67 -9.33 -6.02
N GLY A 236 6.26 -8.46 -6.84
CA GLY A 236 6.24 -8.59 -8.30
C GLY A 236 5.09 -7.83 -8.96
N SER A 237 4.77 -8.09 -10.23
CA SER A 237 5.24 -9.21 -11.04
C SER A 237 6.75 -9.23 -11.24
N LEU A 238 7.35 -10.39 -10.98
CA LEU A 238 8.78 -10.63 -11.12
C LEU A 238 9.08 -11.21 -12.50
N GLY A 239 10.24 -10.88 -13.07
CA GLY A 239 10.63 -11.23 -14.43
C GLY A 239 12.09 -11.68 -14.52
N SER A 240 12.75 -11.39 -15.64
CA SER A 240 14.18 -11.66 -15.80
C SER A 240 15.04 -10.81 -14.85
N ASP A 241 16.17 -11.37 -14.41
CA ASP A 241 17.14 -10.71 -13.54
C ASP A 241 16.52 -10.19 -12.22
N THR A 242 15.57 -10.92 -11.64
CA THR A 242 14.97 -10.56 -10.35
C THR A 242 16.03 -10.60 -9.24
N ASP A 243 16.11 -9.56 -8.41
CA ASP A 243 17.07 -9.46 -7.30
C ASP A 243 16.38 -8.77 -6.11
N ILE A 244 15.76 -9.58 -5.25
CA ILE A 244 15.10 -9.13 -4.02
C ILE A 244 15.68 -9.88 -2.83
N THR A 245 16.18 -9.14 -1.84
CA THR A 245 16.78 -9.71 -0.61
C THR A 245 16.35 -8.95 0.65
N ASP A 246 16.27 -9.65 1.78
CA ASP A 246 16.04 -9.07 3.11
C ASP A 246 14.80 -8.14 3.13
N SER A 247 13.65 -8.68 2.75
CA SER A 247 12.39 -7.92 2.67
C SER A 247 11.27 -8.61 3.46
N ASN A 248 10.25 -7.86 3.85
CA ASN A 248 8.98 -8.39 4.37
C ASN A 248 7.82 -7.66 3.67
N GLN A 249 6.71 -8.36 3.44
CA GLN A 249 5.62 -7.89 2.58
C GLN A 249 4.44 -8.87 2.77
N MET A 250 3.18 -8.59 2.43
CA MET A 250 2.07 -9.56 2.56
C MET A 250 1.53 -10.09 1.23
N MET A 251 0.97 -11.31 1.21
CA MET A 251 -0.17 -11.73 0.38
C MET A 251 -0.14 -11.69 -1.17
N MET A 252 1.01 -11.88 -1.85
CA MET A 252 1.13 -12.74 -3.06
C MET A 252 2.54 -12.59 -3.65
N ILE A 253 3.22 -13.69 -4.00
CA ILE A 253 4.46 -13.66 -4.79
C ILE A 253 4.12 -14.11 -6.21
N LYS A 254 4.19 -13.21 -7.19
CA LYS A 254 3.76 -13.49 -8.58
C LYS A 254 4.90 -13.45 -9.60
N SER A 255 5.07 -14.54 -10.35
CA SER A 255 5.95 -14.63 -11.53
C SER A 255 5.37 -15.58 -12.58
N ASN A 256 5.93 -15.60 -13.80
CA ASN A 256 5.59 -16.57 -14.85
C ASN A 256 6.82 -16.79 -15.74
N GLY A 257 7.62 -17.80 -15.42
CA GLY A 257 8.98 -17.97 -15.96
C GLY A 257 9.98 -16.97 -15.35
N GLY A 258 10.91 -16.47 -16.15
CA GLY A 258 11.93 -15.51 -15.70
C GLY A 258 13.16 -16.14 -15.04
N SER A 259 13.96 -15.30 -14.39
CA SER A 259 15.26 -15.68 -13.81
C SER A 259 15.64 -14.75 -12.65
N GLY A 260 16.68 -15.11 -11.88
CA GLY A 260 17.11 -14.36 -10.70
C GLY A 260 16.60 -14.98 -9.40
N SER A 261 16.57 -14.22 -8.32
CA SER A 261 16.25 -14.72 -6.99
C SER A 261 15.48 -13.74 -6.10
N VAL A 262 14.61 -14.30 -5.27
CA VAL A 262 14.08 -13.68 -4.05
C VAL A 262 14.53 -14.52 -2.87
N SER A 263 15.20 -13.93 -1.88
CA SER A 263 15.68 -14.67 -0.73
C SER A 263 15.68 -13.87 0.58
N ASN A 264 15.69 -14.59 1.71
CA ASN A 264 15.67 -14.02 3.06
C ASN A 264 14.45 -13.12 3.29
N VAL A 265 13.26 -13.72 3.21
CA VAL A 265 11.99 -12.99 3.33
C VAL A 265 11.21 -13.50 4.53
N VAL A 266 10.70 -12.58 5.36
CA VAL A 266 9.89 -12.93 6.54
C VAL A 266 8.48 -12.35 6.39
N PHE A 267 7.47 -13.18 6.63
CA PHE A 267 6.05 -12.84 6.61
C PHE A 267 5.44 -13.21 7.96
N GLU A 268 5.41 -12.28 8.90
CA GLU A 268 4.98 -12.56 10.27
C GLU A 268 3.86 -11.66 10.79
N ASN A 269 3.01 -12.21 11.66
CA ASN A 269 1.94 -11.50 12.38
C ASN A 269 0.83 -10.96 11.48
N PHE A 270 0.18 -11.86 10.73
CA PHE A 270 -0.85 -11.46 9.76
C PHE A 270 -2.25 -11.80 10.25
N ILE A 271 -3.17 -10.88 9.99
CA ILE A 271 -4.60 -11.06 10.22
C ILE A 271 -5.34 -10.83 8.91
N GLY A 272 -6.23 -11.75 8.53
CA GLY A 272 -7.07 -11.62 7.35
C GLY A 272 -8.50 -12.06 7.62
N HIS A 273 -9.49 -11.43 6.99
CA HIS A 273 -10.91 -11.79 7.15
C HIS A 273 -11.57 -11.85 5.78
N SER A 274 -12.22 -12.99 5.48
CA SER A 274 -12.95 -13.18 4.22
C SER A 274 -12.15 -12.89 2.94
N ASN A 275 -10.82 -13.06 3.00
CA ASN A 275 -9.96 -12.81 1.86
C ASN A 275 -10.19 -13.85 0.74
N ALA A 276 -9.98 -13.45 -0.52
CA ALA A 276 -10.06 -14.37 -1.65
C ALA A 276 -8.90 -15.38 -1.66
N TYR A 277 -7.67 -14.91 -1.48
CA TYR A 277 -6.49 -15.74 -1.20
C TYR A 277 -5.94 -15.36 0.18
N SER A 278 -5.03 -16.15 0.74
CA SER A 278 -4.25 -15.73 1.89
C SER A 278 -2.77 -15.79 1.51
N LEU A 279 -2.04 -16.84 1.86
CA LEU A 279 -0.70 -17.05 1.32
C LEU A 279 -0.78 -17.64 -0.10
N ASP A 280 -0.41 -16.84 -1.12
CA ASP A 280 -0.36 -17.26 -2.52
C ASP A 280 1.02 -17.00 -3.15
N VAL A 281 1.82 -18.03 -3.28
CA VAL A 281 3.04 -18.03 -4.09
C VAL A 281 2.69 -18.63 -5.44
N ASP A 282 2.61 -17.82 -6.49
CA ASP A 282 2.20 -18.23 -7.83
C ASP A 282 3.23 -17.88 -8.88
N GLN A 283 4.06 -18.86 -9.25
CA GLN A 283 5.04 -18.72 -10.33
C GLN A 283 4.49 -19.13 -11.71
N TYR A 284 3.18 -19.30 -11.82
CA TYR A 284 2.43 -19.53 -13.05
C TYR A 284 1.32 -18.48 -13.23
N TRP A 285 1.59 -17.24 -12.79
CA TRP A 285 0.58 -16.19 -12.73
C TRP A 285 0.04 -15.86 -14.14
N SER A 286 -1.21 -16.22 -14.40
CA SER A 286 -1.81 -16.17 -15.74
C SER A 286 -2.08 -14.75 -16.25
N SER A 287 -2.12 -13.77 -15.36
CA SER A 287 -2.38 -12.36 -15.70
C SER A 287 -1.11 -11.62 -16.16
N MET A 288 0.05 -12.30 -16.24
CA MET A 288 1.21 -11.82 -16.97
C MET A 288 1.58 -12.75 -18.11
N SER A 289 2.18 -12.19 -19.15
CA SER A 289 2.83 -12.97 -20.20
C SER A 289 4.01 -13.75 -19.63
N THR A 290 4.23 -14.96 -20.15
CA THR A 290 5.40 -15.77 -19.78
C THR A 290 6.69 -15.05 -20.19
N VAL A 291 7.65 -15.06 -19.29
CA VAL A 291 9.00 -14.54 -19.49
C VAL A 291 9.96 -15.71 -19.66
N ASP A 292 10.84 -15.67 -20.65
CA ASP A 292 11.80 -16.74 -20.89
C ASP A 292 12.70 -16.98 -19.66
N GLY A 293 12.84 -18.24 -19.27
CA GLY A 293 13.67 -18.70 -18.16
C GLY A 293 13.00 -19.80 -17.34
N ASP A 294 13.79 -20.46 -16.49
CA ASP A 294 13.35 -21.62 -15.69
C ASP A 294 12.42 -21.25 -14.53
N GLY A 295 12.33 -19.96 -14.20
CA GLY A 295 11.62 -19.43 -13.04
C GLY A 295 12.54 -18.58 -12.15
N VAL A 296 11.94 -17.67 -11.40
CA VAL A 296 12.64 -16.93 -10.34
C VAL A 296 12.90 -17.88 -9.16
N SER A 297 14.14 -17.96 -8.67
CA SER A 297 14.46 -18.80 -7.51
C SER A 297 13.94 -18.17 -6.22
N LEU A 298 13.07 -18.87 -5.49
CA LEU A 298 12.56 -18.44 -4.19
C LEU A 298 13.20 -19.31 -3.10
N SER A 299 13.89 -18.67 -2.14
CA SER A 299 14.59 -19.41 -1.09
C SER A 299 14.59 -18.71 0.26
N ASN A 300 14.71 -19.48 1.34
CA ASN A 300 14.84 -18.98 2.71
C ASN A 300 13.72 -17.99 3.08
N MET A 301 12.49 -18.48 3.10
CA MET A 301 11.30 -17.67 3.38
C MET A 301 10.54 -18.23 4.56
N THR A 302 10.21 -17.36 5.52
CA THR A 302 9.47 -17.74 6.72
C THR A 302 8.08 -17.11 6.71
N PHE A 303 7.05 -17.92 6.95
CA PHE A 303 5.66 -17.52 7.11
C PHE A 303 5.19 -17.95 8.50
N SER A 304 4.98 -17.00 9.40
CA SER A 304 4.73 -17.29 10.82
C SER A 304 3.59 -16.47 11.41
N ASN A 305 2.83 -17.06 12.32
CA ASN A 305 1.77 -16.38 13.08
C ASN A 305 0.71 -15.69 12.19
N TRP A 306 0.03 -16.48 11.36
CA TRP A 306 -1.08 -16.02 10.53
C TRP A 306 -2.41 -16.43 11.17
N SER A 307 -3.41 -15.56 11.17
CA SER A 307 -4.72 -15.85 11.75
C SER A 307 -5.89 -15.20 11.01
N GLY A 308 -7.08 -15.79 11.13
CA GLY A 308 -8.33 -15.27 10.59
C GLY A 308 -9.01 -16.21 9.58
N THR A 309 -9.68 -15.63 8.58
CA THR A 309 -10.52 -16.38 7.64
C THR A 309 -10.32 -16.03 6.16
N CYS A 310 -10.70 -16.97 5.30
CA CYS A 310 -10.79 -16.83 3.84
C CYS A 310 -12.21 -17.13 3.37
N ALA A 311 -12.65 -16.51 2.27
CA ALA A 311 -14.01 -16.62 1.78
C ALA A 311 -14.39 -18.06 1.38
N SER A 312 -13.48 -18.79 0.73
CA SER A 312 -13.71 -20.18 0.32
C SER A 312 -12.40 -20.99 0.30
N GLY A 313 -12.13 -21.70 1.39
CA GLY A 313 -10.89 -22.45 1.57
C GLY A 313 -10.73 -23.70 0.70
N THR A 314 -11.76 -24.13 -0.05
CA THR A 314 -11.64 -25.22 -1.03
C THR A 314 -11.48 -24.73 -2.46
N GLN A 315 -11.99 -23.53 -2.79
CA GLN A 315 -11.79 -22.91 -4.10
C GLN A 315 -10.45 -22.19 -4.16
N ARG A 316 -10.12 -21.46 -3.09
CA ARG A 316 -8.88 -20.70 -2.92
C ARG A 316 -8.36 -20.96 -1.51
N GLY A 317 -7.60 -22.05 -1.41
CA GLY A 317 -6.99 -22.47 -0.15
C GLY A 317 -6.13 -21.35 0.46
N PRO A 318 -6.07 -21.24 1.80
CA PRO A 318 -5.32 -20.17 2.44
C PRO A 318 -3.80 -20.38 2.38
N ILE A 319 -3.34 -21.55 1.96
CA ILE A 319 -1.94 -21.81 1.58
C ILE A 319 -1.91 -22.34 0.16
N LYS A 320 -1.23 -21.62 -0.72
CA LYS A 320 -0.90 -22.04 -2.08
C LYS A 320 0.57 -21.75 -2.37
N PHE A 321 1.32 -22.81 -2.66
CA PHE A 321 2.66 -22.75 -3.24
C PHE A 321 2.64 -23.38 -4.62
N ALA A 322 2.64 -22.57 -5.67
CA ALA A 322 2.75 -22.98 -7.06
C ALA A 322 4.12 -22.57 -7.61
N CYS A 323 5.18 -23.18 -7.10
CA CYS A 323 6.56 -22.87 -7.49
C CYS A 323 6.89 -23.44 -8.88
N ALA A 324 7.79 -22.76 -9.58
CA ALA A 324 8.22 -23.11 -10.92
C ALA A 324 8.98 -24.45 -10.89
N ASP A 325 8.60 -25.39 -11.75
CA ASP A 325 9.28 -26.69 -11.82
C ASP A 325 10.75 -26.59 -12.25
N GLY A 326 11.11 -25.56 -13.03
CA GLY A 326 12.50 -25.28 -13.42
C GLY A 326 13.30 -24.57 -12.33
N ALA A 327 12.64 -23.96 -11.35
CA ALA A 327 13.26 -23.28 -10.21
C ALA A 327 12.46 -23.54 -8.91
N PRO A 328 12.49 -24.78 -8.36
CA PRO A 328 11.71 -25.12 -7.17
C PRO A 328 12.03 -24.22 -5.97
N CYS A 329 11.00 -23.91 -5.17
CA CYS A 329 11.18 -23.14 -3.94
C CYS A 329 11.90 -23.99 -2.88
N THR A 330 12.84 -23.39 -2.14
CA THR A 330 13.66 -24.10 -1.14
C THR A 330 13.72 -23.34 0.18
N ASP A 331 14.00 -24.04 1.27
CA ASP A 331 14.10 -23.44 2.61
C ASP A 331 12.87 -22.60 3.00
N MET A 332 11.68 -23.11 2.67
CA MET A 332 10.40 -22.50 3.02
C MET A 332 9.99 -22.96 4.42
N THR A 333 9.55 -22.05 5.28
CA THR A 333 9.12 -22.41 6.65
C THR A 333 7.73 -21.85 6.90
N VAL A 334 6.77 -22.72 7.22
CA VAL A 334 5.40 -22.33 7.59
C VAL A 334 5.11 -22.77 9.01
N THR A 335 4.91 -21.81 9.91
CA THR A 335 4.67 -22.05 11.35
C THR A 335 3.48 -21.23 11.83
N ASP A 336 2.74 -21.73 12.82
CA ASP A 336 1.60 -21.03 13.44
C ASP A 336 0.60 -20.42 12.44
N PHE A 337 0.25 -21.20 11.41
CA PHE A 337 -0.67 -20.78 10.35
C PHE A 337 -2.12 -21.19 10.69
N ASN A 338 -2.85 -20.27 11.32
CA ASN A 338 -4.17 -20.50 11.90
C ASN A 338 -5.29 -19.81 11.08
N MET A 339 -5.50 -20.23 9.84
CA MET A 339 -6.59 -19.70 8.99
C MET A 339 -7.73 -20.70 8.86
N TRP A 340 -8.97 -20.20 8.73
CA TRP A 340 -10.14 -21.02 8.44
C TRP A 340 -10.99 -20.47 7.27
N THR A 341 -12.06 -21.18 6.90
CA THR A 341 -12.96 -20.80 5.81
C THR A 341 -14.28 -20.28 6.35
N ASP A 342 -14.82 -19.24 5.70
CA ASP A 342 -16.17 -18.72 5.97
C ASP A 342 -17.26 -19.60 5.36
N SER A 343 -16.93 -20.34 4.30
CA SER A 343 -17.85 -21.24 3.61
C SER A 343 -17.34 -22.68 3.59
N GLY A 344 -18.24 -23.63 3.82
CA GLY A 344 -17.90 -25.06 3.90
C GLY A 344 -17.28 -25.47 5.25
N SER A 345 -16.67 -26.65 5.27
CA SER A 345 -16.16 -27.28 6.51
C SER A 345 -14.74 -27.84 6.37
N SER A 346 -14.02 -27.42 5.32
CA SER A 346 -12.65 -27.83 5.07
C SER A 346 -11.89 -26.77 4.30
N ILE A 347 -10.57 -26.77 4.44
CA ILE A 347 -9.64 -25.95 3.66
C ILE A 347 -8.61 -26.83 2.96
N TYR A 348 -8.04 -26.31 1.88
CA TYR A 348 -6.97 -26.94 1.14
C TYR A 348 -5.66 -26.18 1.32
N TYR A 349 -4.58 -26.91 1.57
CA TYR A 349 -3.22 -26.42 1.35
C TYR A 349 -2.70 -27.08 0.08
N THR A 350 -2.26 -26.27 -0.89
CA THR A 350 -1.75 -26.77 -2.16
C THR A 350 -0.27 -26.41 -2.34
N CYS A 351 0.53 -27.40 -2.73
CA CYS A 351 1.96 -27.20 -2.92
C CYS A 351 2.42 -27.88 -4.22
N ARG A 352 3.28 -27.23 -4.99
CA ARG A 352 3.95 -27.73 -6.19
C ARG A 352 5.39 -27.26 -6.13
N SER A 353 6.33 -28.19 -6.32
CA SER A 353 7.77 -27.89 -6.40
C SER A 353 8.27 -26.98 -5.27
N ALA A 354 7.76 -27.15 -4.04
CA ALA A 354 8.07 -26.33 -2.87
C ALA A 354 8.62 -27.20 -1.73
N PHE A 355 9.78 -26.82 -1.20
CA PHE A 355 10.55 -27.59 -0.23
C PHE A 355 10.80 -26.81 1.04
N GLY A 356 10.69 -27.50 2.17
CA GLY A 356 10.87 -26.90 3.49
C GLY A 356 9.97 -27.56 4.54
N ASP A 357 9.70 -26.84 5.62
CA ASP A 357 8.98 -27.35 6.80
C ASP A 357 7.60 -26.68 6.97
N GLY A 358 6.59 -27.49 7.30
CA GLY A 358 5.21 -27.06 7.56
C GLY A 358 4.22 -27.24 6.40
N ALA A 359 2.93 -27.35 6.76
CA ALA A 359 1.80 -27.50 5.85
C ALA A 359 1.98 -28.64 4.81
N CYS A 360 1.90 -28.33 3.52
CA CYS A 360 2.02 -29.28 2.40
C CYS A 360 3.41 -29.31 1.75
N LEU A 361 4.41 -28.66 2.36
CA LEU A 361 5.78 -28.64 1.88
C LEU A 361 6.40 -30.03 1.98
N LYS A 362 7.35 -30.33 1.09
CA LYS A 362 8.10 -31.59 1.12
C LYS A 362 9.48 -31.39 1.71
N ASP A 363 9.94 -32.41 2.45
CA ASP A 363 11.34 -32.54 2.84
C ASP A 363 12.23 -32.86 1.61
N GLY A 364 13.47 -32.36 1.61
CA GLY A 364 14.53 -32.86 0.71
C GLY A 364 14.84 -32.01 -0.52
N SER A 365 15.40 -32.66 -1.55
CA SER A 365 16.08 -32.00 -2.68
C SER A 365 15.15 -31.56 -3.80
N ALA A 366 15.50 -30.42 -4.42
CA ALA A 366 14.81 -29.63 -5.45
C ALA A 366 14.46 -30.33 -6.79
N SER A 367 13.95 -31.56 -6.77
CA SER A 367 13.32 -32.18 -7.94
C SER A 367 11.85 -31.77 -8.02
N SER A 368 11.41 -31.26 -9.17
CA SER A 368 10.01 -30.82 -9.33
C SER A 368 8.99 -31.92 -8.99
N TYR A 369 7.82 -31.50 -8.53
CA TYR A 369 6.71 -32.41 -8.28
C TYR A 369 5.37 -31.73 -8.60
N ALA A 370 4.43 -32.51 -9.12
CA ALA A 370 3.08 -32.04 -9.45
C ALA A 370 2.34 -31.51 -8.21
N MET A 371 1.38 -30.61 -8.42
CA MET A 371 0.60 -30.03 -7.32
C MET A 371 -0.03 -31.12 -6.44
N VAL A 372 0.26 -31.07 -5.14
CA VAL A 372 -0.36 -31.90 -4.11
C VAL A 372 -1.33 -31.06 -3.31
N THR A 373 -2.38 -31.70 -2.80
CA THR A 373 -3.40 -31.06 -1.98
C THR A 373 -3.50 -31.78 -0.65
N GLN A 374 -3.31 -31.03 0.44
CA GLN A 374 -3.61 -31.46 1.79
C GLN A 374 -4.98 -30.89 2.19
N THR A 375 -5.89 -31.75 2.65
CA THR A 375 -7.20 -31.33 3.15
C THR A 375 -7.20 -31.24 4.66
N VAL A 376 -7.52 -30.06 5.20
CA VAL A 376 -7.71 -29.83 6.63
C VAL A 376 -9.21 -29.72 6.90
N LYS A 377 -9.74 -30.57 7.78
CA LYS A 377 -11.19 -30.69 8.07
C LYS A 377 -11.59 -30.18 9.46
N THR A 378 -10.63 -29.65 10.20
CA THR A 378 -10.84 -29.15 11.56
C THR A 378 -10.25 -27.76 11.66
N ALA A 379 -11.05 -26.81 12.15
CA ALA A 379 -10.61 -25.44 12.35
C ALA A 379 -9.46 -25.40 13.39
N PRO A 380 -8.35 -24.70 13.11
CA PRO A 380 -7.34 -24.43 14.12
C PRO A 380 -7.96 -23.69 15.30
N SER A 381 -7.68 -24.07 16.56
CA SER A 381 -8.35 -23.47 17.73
C SER A 381 -8.11 -21.96 17.90
N SER A 382 -7.01 -21.45 17.36
CA SER A 382 -6.57 -20.05 17.43
C SER A 382 -6.85 -19.25 16.16
N TYR A 383 -7.74 -19.73 15.28
CA TYR A 383 -8.00 -19.03 14.01
C TYR A 383 -8.75 -17.70 14.16
N SER A 384 -9.49 -17.51 15.26
CA SER A 384 -10.24 -16.28 15.48
C SER A 384 -9.29 -15.12 15.75
N ALA A 385 -9.33 -14.11 14.88
CA ALA A 385 -8.52 -12.90 14.98
C ALA A 385 -9.40 -11.68 15.24
N LYS A 386 -8.81 -10.63 15.81
CA LYS A 386 -9.50 -9.34 16.01
C LYS A 386 -9.69 -8.64 14.66
N THR A 387 -10.77 -7.87 14.55
CA THR A 387 -11.01 -6.94 13.44
C THR A 387 -10.60 -5.52 13.84
N LEU A 388 -10.52 -4.62 12.87
CA LEU A 388 -10.40 -3.19 13.13
C LEU A 388 -11.79 -2.53 13.04
N PRO A 389 -12.06 -1.48 13.86
CA PRO A 389 -13.37 -0.84 13.88
C PRO A 389 -13.73 -0.16 12.56
N ASP A 390 -12.73 0.19 11.76
CA ASP A 390 -12.87 0.92 10.50
C ASP A 390 -12.98 0.01 9.27
N ASP A 391 -13.14 -1.32 9.46
CA ASP A 391 -13.27 -2.29 8.36
C ASP A 391 -14.46 -1.90 7.46
N LEU A 392 -14.18 -1.66 6.18
CA LEU A 392 -15.20 -1.23 5.23
C LEU A 392 -16.20 -2.36 4.96
N THR A 393 -17.49 -2.03 5.05
CA THR A 393 -18.57 -2.94 4.66
C THR A 393 -18.93 -2.85 3.17
N THR A 394 -18.52 -1.77 2.52
CA THR A 394 -18.78 -1.48 1.10
C THR A 394 -17.59 -0.72 0.53
N ASP A 395 -17.20 -1.03 -0.70
CA ASP A 395 -16.21 -0.24 -1.44
C ASP A 395 -16.74 1.10 -1.97
N PHE A 396 -15.84 1.91 -2.50
CA PHE A 396 -16.15 3.23 -3.05
C PHE A 396 -16.56 3.20 -4.54
N GLY A 397 -16.65 2.03 -5.17
CA GLY A 397 -16.95 1.88 -6.58
C GLY A 397 -15.91 2.56 -7.49
N THR A 398 -16.32 2.92 -8.70
CA THR A 398 -15.46 3.57 -9.71
C THR A 398 -16.15 4.73 -10.44
N THR A 399 -17.43 5.00 -10.15
CA THR A 399 -18.26 5.92 -10.94
C THR A 399 -18.60 7.23 -10.22
N ALA A 400 -18.15 7.40 -8.98
CA ALA A 400 -18.43 8.56 -8.15
C ALA A 400 -17.16 9.06 -7.45
N SER A 401 -17.16 10.32 -7.04
CA SER A 401 -16.05 10.90 -6.27
C SER A 401 -15.89 10.18 -4.94
N ILE A 402 -14.64 9.91 -4.57
CA ILE A 402 -14.27 9.25 -3.32
C ILE A 402 -13.97 10.32 -2.27
N PRO A 403 -14.51 10.21 -1.03
CA PRO A 403 -14.25 11.18 0.02
C PRO A 403 -12.84 11.03 0.61
N ILE A 404 -12.20 12.17 0.90
CA ILE A 404 -10.87 12.22 1.51
C ILE A 404 -10.93 11.59 2.92
N PRO A 405 -10.10 10.57 3.23
CA PRO A 405 -10.01 9.98 4.56
C PRO A 405 -9.30 10.90 5.55
N THR A 406 -9.58 10.72 6.84
CA THR A 406 -8.63 11.08 7.90
C THR A 406 -7.59 9.98 8.05
N ILE A 407 -6.36 10.34 8.42
CA ILE A 407 -5.30 9.37 8.70
C ILE A 407 -5.62 8.66 10.03
N PRO A 408 -5.76 7.33 10.05
CA PRO A 408 -6.10 6.62 11.27
C PRO A 408 -4.90 6.55 12.22
N THR A 409 -5.15 6.18 13.47
CA THR A 409 -4.12 6.01 14.52
C THR A 409 -4.05 4.57 15.03
N SER A 410 -4.58 3.63 14.26
CA SER A 410 -4.56 2.19 14.53
C SER A 410 -4.58 1.45 13.21
N PHE A 411 -3.52 0.70 12.92
CA PHE A 411 -3.35 0.01 11.64
C PHE A 411 -3.24 -1.52 11.79
N TYR A 412 -2.96 -2.00 13.01
CA TYR A 412 -2.95 -3.42 13.34
C TYR A 412 -3.52 -3.63 14.75
N PRO A 413 -4.37 -4.64 15.00
CA PRO A 413 -5.00 -4.83 16.30
C PRO A 413 -4.01 -4.93 17.47
N GLY A 414 -4.07 -3.95 18.38
CA GLY A 414 -3.23 -3.91 19.57
C GLY A 414 -1.85 -3.28 19.37
N ALA A 415 -1.51 -2.88 18.14
CA ALA A 415 -0.33 -2.06 17.86
C ALA A 415 -0.67 -0.56 17.94
N THR A 416 0.31 0.25 18.32
CA THR A 416 0.23 1.71 18.24
C THR A 416 1.12 2.20 17.10
N PRO A 417 0.74 3.26 16.36
CA PRO A 417 1.60 3.84 15.35
C PRO A 417 2.98 4.18 15.92
N VAL A 418 4.03 3.95 15.12
CA VAL A 418 5.43 4.24 15.50
C VAL A 418 5.62 5.73 15.81
N SER A 419 4.96 6.58 15.02
CA SER A 419 5.01 8.04 15.14
C SER A 419 3.62 8.62 15.33
N ALA A 420 3.47 9.58 16.25
CA ALA A 420 2.22 10.33 16.40
C ALA A 420 2.00 11.24 15.18
N LEU A 421 0.72 11.49 14.84
CA LEU A 421 0.35 12.46 13.81
C LEU A 421 0.90 13.85 14.14
N LEU A 422 1.50 14.52 13.17
CA LEU A 422 2.05 15.86 13.34
C LEU A 422 0.99 16.89 13.77
N GLY A 423 -0.22 16.81 13.21
CA GLY A 423 -1.35 17.68 13.57
C GLY A 423 -1.75 17.60 15.05
N ASN A 424 -1.46 16.47 15.72
CA ASN A 424 -1.75 16.31 17.15
C ASN A 424 -0.69 16.96 18.05
N SER A 425 0.51 17.22 17.51
CA SER A 425 1.67 17.75 18.23
C SER A 425 1.56 19.26 18.53
N GLY A 426 0.65 19.97 17.85
CA GLY A 426 0.31 21.37 18.12
C GLY A 426 -0.58 21.60 19.35
N SER A 427 -1.13 20.52 19.94
CA SER A 427 -1.93 20.58 21.17
C SER A 427 -1.06 20.44 22.44
N SER A 428 0.12 21.07 22.46
CA SER A 428 0.79 21.31 23.74
C SER A 428 -0.14 22.19 24.58
N LYS A 429 -0.88 21.56 25.50
CA LYS A 429 -1.62 22.24 26.56
C LYS A 429 -0.66 23.28 27.14
N ARG A 430 -0.98 24.56 26.95
CA ARG A 430 -0.47 25.64 27.79
C ARG A 430 -0.77 25.21 29.22
N SER A 431 0.25 24.73 29.92
CA SER A 431 0.14 24.37 31.33
C SER A 431 -0.06 25.67 32.11
N THR A 432 -1.30 26.09 32.31
CA THR A 432 -1.60 26.95 33.45
C THR A 432 -1.46 26.08 34.68
N GLY A 433 -0.35 26.24 35.39
CA GLY A 433 -0.11 25.55 36.65
C GLY A 433 -1.25 25.83 37.63
N ALA A 434 -1.78 24.75 38.20
CA ALA A 434 -2.40 24.77 39.51
C ALA A 434 -1.95 23.51 40.23
N ALA A 435 -1.30 23.74 41.36
CA ALA A 435 -0.66 22.74 42.18
C ALA A 435 -1.68 21.71 42.72
N GLN A 436 -1.26 20.45 42.62
CA GLN A 436 -1.37 19.39 43.61
C GLN A 436 -2.16 19.73 44.90
N LEU A 437 -3.30 19.06 45.09
CA LEU A 437 -3.76 18.61 46.40
C LEU A 437 -4.52 17.28 46.21
N ALA A 438 -3.92 16.22 46.71
CA ALA A 438 -4.59 14.96 46.99
C ALA A 438 -5.46 15.13 48.24
N ASP A 439 -6.65 14.54 48.27
CA ASP A 439 -7.05 13.76 49.46
C ASP A 439 -8.28 12.87 49.24
N VAL A 440 -8.35 11.90 50.15
CA VAL A 440 -9.07 10.63 50.13
C VAL A 440 -10.42 10.71 50.87
N ALA A 441 -11.38 9.92 50.37
CA ALA A 441 -12.51 9.28 51.07
C ALA A 441 -13.74 10.06 51.60
N SER A 442 -14.85 9.31 51.49
CA SER A 442 -15.95 9.13 52.45
C SER A 442 -17.26 9.90 52.23
N ALA A 443 -18.22 9.15 51.68
CA ALA A 443 -19.54 8.82 52.21
C ALA A 443 -20.46 9.88 52.85
N THR A 444 -21.76 9.68 52.56
CA THR A 444 -23.00 10.05 53.26
C THR A 444 -23.80 11.27 52.76
N ALA A 445 -24.88 10.92 52.05
CA ALA A 445 -26.28 11.10 52.43
C ALA A 445 -26.96 12.49 52.41
N SER A 446 -28.10 12.46 51.70
CA SER A 446 -29.40 13.03 52.08
C SER A 446 -29.80 14.45 51.61
N ALA A 447 -30.76 14.41 50.67
CA ALA A 447 -32.13 14.93 50.82
C ALA A 447 -32.49 16.32 50.25
N SER A 448 -33.45 16.23 49.30
CA SER A 448 -34.76 16.92 49.31
C SER A 448 -34.96 18.20 48.48
N THR A 449 -35.70 18.00 47.38
CA THR A 449 -36.98 18.65 47.00
C THR A 449 -37.04 20.16 46.75
N ILE A 450 -37.54 20.56 45.56
CA ILE A 450 -38.82 21.28 45.34
C ILE A 450 -39.19 21.31 43.84
N ARG A 451 -40.50 21.18 43.60
CA ARG A 451 -41.25 21.14 42.33
C ARG A 451 -41.60 22.54 41.81
N THR A 452 -41.89 22.66 40.50
CA THR A 452 -43.17 23.10 39.86
C THR A 452 -42.97 23.14 38.32
N ASN A 453 -43.61 22.29 37.51
CA ASN A 453 -44.96 22.37 36.88
C ASN A 453 -45.25 23.64 36.04
N THR A 454 -45.42 23.50 34.71
CA THR A 454 -46.70 23.58 33.92
C THR A 454 -46.38 23.60 32.40
N ALA A 455 -46.82 22.59 31.62
CA ALA A 455 -48.01 22.54 30.72
C ALA A 455 -47.79 23.28 29.36
N ALA A 456 -47.72 22.64 28.18
CA ALA A 456 -48.65 21.74 27.44
C ALA A 456 -49.74 22.46 26.62
N SER A 457 -49.68 22.34 25.28
CA SER A 457 -50.78 22.05 24.31
C SER A 457 -50.23 22.14 22.87
N SER A 458 -50.20 21.08 22.04
CA SER A 458 -51.29 20.30 21.40
C SER A 458 -51.93 21.04 20.21
N LEU A 459 -51.59 20.65 18.96
CA LEU A 459 -52.39 19.83 18.01
C LEU A 459 -53.41 20.66 17.19
N ILE A 460 -53.52 20.48 15.86
CA ILE A 460 -54.49 19.61 15.12
C ILE A 460 -54.20 19.87 13.61
N THR A 461 -53.73 18.92 12.78
CA THR A 461 -54.43 18.04 11.77
C THR A 461 -55.40 18.77 10.80
N SER A 462 -55.57 18.50 9.49
CA SER A 462 -55.69 17.22 8.73
C SER A 462 -55.92 17.46 7.21
N ASN A 463 -55.59 16.43 6.38
CA ASN A 463 -56.28 15.92 5.15
C ASN A 463 -56.35 16.79 3.86
N SER A 464 -56.37 16.29 2.60
CA SER A 464 -56.69 14.98 1.98
C SER A 464 -56.24 14.90 0.48
N SER A 465 -56.08 13.65 -0.02
CA SER A 465 -56.21 13.05 -1.39
C SER A 465 -56.90 13.85 -2.54
N SER A 466 -56.83 13.59 -3.86
CA SER A 466 -56.21 12.61 -4.81
C SER A 466 -56.66 13.01 -6.24
N SER A 467 -55.92 12.68 -7.32
CA SER A 467 -56.42 12.00 -8.56
C SER A 467 -55.53 12.20 -9.80
N SER A 468 -55.64 11.23 -10.69
CA SER A 468 -54.82 10.75 -11.81
C SER A 468 -54.99 11.47 -13.16
N LEU A 469 -54.04 11.28 -14.08
CA LEU A 469 -54.27 11.15 -15.54
C LEU A 469 -53.19 10.26 -16.21
N THR A 470 -53.66 9.41 -17.11
CA THR A 470 -53.00 8.36 -17.91
C THR A 470 -52.74 8.78 -19.36
N THR A 471 -51.67 8.26 -20.00
CA THR A 471 -51.51 7.79 -21.41
C THR A 471 -50.01 7.49 -21.64
N SER A 472 -49.50 6.60 -22.50
CA SER A 472 -49.92 5.34 -23.15
C SER A 472 -48.67 4.75 -23.83
N SER A 473 -48.45 3.44 -23.65
CA SER A 473 -47.72 2.43 -24.45
C SER A 473 -46.73 2.81 -25.57
N LEU A 474 -45.59 2.10 -25.63
CA LEU A 474 -45.23 1.22 -26.76
C LEU A 474 -44.07 0.26 -26.40
N SER A 475 -44.32 -1.02 -26.60
CA SER A 475 -43.40 -2.16 -26.48
C SER A 475 -42.59 -2.37 -27.76
N VAL A 476 -41.29 -2.65 -27.64
CA VAL A 476 -40.48 -3.23 -28.72
C VAL A 476 -39.69 -4.42 -28.17
N SER A 477 -39.76 -5.49 -28.94
CA SER A 477 -39.32 -6.87 -28.76
C SER A 477 -37.81 -7.09 -28.74
N ASN A 478 -37.37 -8.04 -27.91
CA ASN A 478 -36.08 -8.75 -28.03
C ASN A 478 -35.97 -9.53 -29.36
N PRO A 479 -34.74 -9.70 -29.85
CA PRO A 479 -34.33 -11.00 -30.37
C PRO A 479 -33.12 -11.55 -29.59
N GLU A 480 -33.20 -12.84 -29.29
CA GLU A 480 -32.11 -13.67 -28.81
C GLU A 480 -30.97 -13.70 -29.85
N PHE A 481 -29.73 -13.56 -29.38
CA PHE A 481 -28.56 -13.99 -30.14
C PHE A 481 -27.56 -14.67 -29.20
N SER A 482 -27.20 -15.89 -29.58
CA SER A 482 -26.26 -16.80 -28.92
C SER A 482 -24.83 -16.25 -28.99
N GLY A 483 -24.20 -16.07 -27.83
CA GLY A 483 -22.78 -15.68 -27.71
C GLY A 483 -21.93 -16.82 -27.17
N SER A 484 -21.04 -17.35 -28.00
CA SER A 484 -19.84 -18.10 -27.58
C SER A 484 -18.82 -17.13 -26.96
N PRO A 485 -17.93 -17.57 -26.06
CA PRO A 485 -17.08 -16.66 -25.30
C PRO A 485 -15.94 -16.11 -26.17
N VAL A 486 -15.89 -14.78 -26.28
CA VAL A 486 -14.77 -14.03 -26.86
C VAL A 486 -13.78 -13.76 -25.73
N GLY A 487 -12.52 -14.19 -25.92
CA GLY A 487 -11.44 -13.95 -24.98
C GLY A 487 -11.11 -12.46 -24.90
N GLU A 488 -11.06 -11.94 -23.68
CA GLU A 488 -10.58 -10.59 -23.40
C GLU A 488 -9.04 -10.60 -23.35
N GLY A 489 -8.42 -10.07 -24.40
CA GLY A 489 -7.02 -9.66 -24.38
C GLY A 489 -6.90 -8.30 -23.73
N PHE A 490 -6.42 -8.25 -22.49
CA PHE A 490 -6.07 -7.01 -21.81
C PHE A 490 -4.81 -6.39 -22.43
N GLY A 491 -4.90 -5.09 -22.74
CA GLY A 491 -3.85 -4.30 -23.35
C GLY A 491 -2.60 -4.22 -22.47
N GLN A 492 -1.44 -4.38 -23.12
CA GLN A 492 -0.12 -4.35 -22.49
C GLN A 492 0.34 -2.92 -22.17
N PRO A 493 1.18 -2.72 -21.14
CA PRO A 493 1.98 -1.51 -21.02
C PRO A 493 3.14 -1.58 -22.03
N GLU A 494 3.16 -0.61 -22.93
CA GLU A 494 4.14 -0.41 -23.98
C GLU A 494 5.54 -0.17 -23.38
N GLN A 495 6.49 -1.09 -23.61
CA GLN A 495 7.90 -0.81 -23.41
C GLN A 495 8.35 0.17 -24.51
N GLN A 496 8.88 1.32 -24.10
CA GLN A 496 9.52 2.27 -25.00
C GLN A 496 10.66 1.61 -25.77
N GLN A 497 10.40 1.22 -27.01
CA GLN A 497 11.44 0.89 -27.98
C GLN A 497 12.04 2.19 -28.49
N GLY A 498 13.28 2.48 -28.08
CA GLY A 498 14.10 3.51 -28.69
C GLY A 498 14.35 3.18 -30.16
N GLY A 499 13.91 4.08 -31.06
CA GLY A 499 14.09 3.92 -32.50
C GLY A 499 15.57 3.86 -32.90
N GLN A 500 15.95 2.80 -33.59
CA GLN A 500 17.21 2.72 -34.33
C GLN A 500 17.01 3.25 -35.75
N SER A 501 17.71 4.33 -36.08
CA SER A 501 18.09 4.63 -37.46
C SER A 501 19.44 3.98 -37.77
N SER A 502 19.60 3.62 -39.04
CA SER A 502 20.68 2.85 -39.63
C SER A 502 22.04 3.56 -39.63
N GLY A 503 23.12 2.79 -39.41
CA GLY A 503 24.49 3.22 -39.66
C GLY A 503 25.50 2.34 -38.93
N GLY A 504 26.18 1.45 -39.65
CA GLY A 504 27.14 0.50 -39.08
C GLY A 504 28.43 1.16 -38.60
N ASP A 505 29.00 0.62 -37.51
CA ASP A 505 30.42 0.24 -37.50
C ASP A 505 30.77 -0.64 -36.29
N ASN A 506 31.61 -1.64 -36.55
CA ASN A 506 32.07 -2.66 -35.62
C ASN A 506 33.02 -2.09 -34.56
N HIS A 507 32.64 -2.10 -33.27
CA HIS A 507 33.62 -2.18 -32.18
C HIS A 507 33.05 -2.85 -30.91
N LYS A 508 33.61 -4.03 -30.60
CA LYS A 508 33.40 -4.77 -29.34
C LYS A 508 33.76 -3.89 -28.14
N ARG A 509 32.76 -3.43 -27.39
CA ARG A 509 32.95 -2.91 -26.01
C ARG A 509 32.51 -3.97 -25.01
N ARG A 510 33.44 -4.36 -24.13
CA ARG A 510 33.21 -5.16 -22.93
C ARG A 510 32.07 -4.53 -22.12
N PHE A 511 31.01 -5.28 -21.86
CA PHE A 511 30.01 -4.94 -20.85
C PHE A 511 30.66 -5.07 -19.47
N SER A 512 31.06 -3.93 -18.90
CA SER A 512 31.21 -3.79 -17.46
C SER A 512 29.82 -3.92 -16.83
N LYS A 513 29.63 -4.86 -15.89
CA LYS A 513 28.44 -4.93 -15.03
C LYS A 513 28.25 -3.57 -14.34
N LYS A 514 27.40 -2.70 -14.88
CA LYS A 514 26.83 -1.59 -14.11
C LYS A 514 26.01 -2.22 -12.99
N ARG A 515 26.35 -1.95 -11.73
CA ARG A 515 25.43 -2.20 -10.60
C ARG A 515 24.13 -1.47 -10.93
N ARG A 516 23.04 -2.21 -11.11
CA ARG A 516 21.72 -1.61 -11.34
C ARG A 516 21.26 -1.03 -10.01
N ALA A 517 20.99 0.27 -9.98
CA ALA A 517 20.41 0.92 -8.81
C ALA A 517 18.96 0.39 -8.65
N GLY A 518 18.56 0.12 -7.41
CA GLY A 518 17.27 -0.44 -7.02
C GLY A 518 16.84 0.15 -5.68
N LEU A 519 15.67 -0.25 -5.18
CA LEU A 519 15.18 0.22 -3.88
C LEU A 519 16.07 -0.32 -2.75
N HIS A 520 16.49 0.52 -1.80
CA HIS A 520 17.39 0.09 -0.73
C HIS A 520 17.13 0.76 0.63
N SER A 521 16.96 -0.04 1.69
CA SER A 521 16.76 0.49 3.06
C SER A 521 15.59 1.46 3.12
N VAL A 522 14.40 0.96 2.87
CA VAL A 522 13.15 1.74 2.97
C VAL A 522 12.27 1.09 4.03
N SER A 523 11.79 1.93 4.95
CA SER A 523 10.78 1.58 5.95
C SER A 523 9.43 2.13 5.51
N LEU A 524 8.40 1.28 5.59
CA LEU A 524 7.01 1.52 5.23
C LEU A 524 6.11 1.17 6.44
#